data_AF-A0A202B2B2-F1
#
_entry.id   AF-A0A202B2B2-F1
#
_cell.length_a   1.000
_cell.length_b   1.000
_cell.length_c   1.000
_cell.angle_alpha   90.00
_cell.angle_beta   90.00
_cell.angle_gamma   90.00
#
_symmetry.space_group_name_H-M   'P 1'
#
loop_
_entity.id
_entity.type
_entity.pdbx_description
1 polymer ?
#
loop_
_entity_poly.entity_id
_entity_poly.type
_entity_poly.pdbx_seq_one_letter_code
_entity_poly.pdbx_strand_id
1 'polypeptide(L)' 'MDLTSLLSSFASAFNQDQRLLTLELGSGQVAAEQLLPQSLNGEEGVSQAYRYQLTCLSPDGAIELK' A
#
# COMPACT_ATOMS: atom_id res chain seq x y z
N MET A 1 -7.91 33.86 -0.80
CA MET A 1 -7.54 32.47 -0.50
C MET A 1 -8.26 31.60 -1.50
N ASP A 2 -7.51 30.85 -2.30
CA ASP A 2 -8.01 30.04 -3.42
C ASP A 2 -8.37 28.63 -2.91
N LEU A 3 -9.60 28.18 -3.19
CA LEU A 3 -10.11 26.86 -2.78
C LEU A 3 -9.22 25.73 -3.32
N THR A 4 -8.67 25.92 -4.51
CA THR A 4 -7.77 24.96 -5.17
C THR A 4 -6.50 24.76 -4.35
N SER A 5 -5.96 25.84 -3.77
CA SER A 5 -4.78 25.81 -2.91
C SER A 5 -5.04 25.11 -1.57
N LEU A 6 -6.28 25.19 -1.06
CA LEU A 6 -6.65 24.50 0.17
C LEU A 6 -6.76 22.99 -0.08
N LEU A 7 -7.44 22.59 -1.16
CA LEU A 7 -7.60 21.20 -1.57
C LEU A 7 -6.25 20.54 -1.89
N SER A 8 -5.33 21.25 -2.55
CA SER A 8 -3.99 20.72 -2.82
C SER A 8 -3.17 20.54 -1.55
N SER A 9 -3.32 21.42 -0.55
CA SER A 9 -2.65 21.29 0.75
C SER A 9 -3.23 20.13 1.58
N PHE A 10 -4.51 19.79 1.41
CA PHE A 10 -5.06 18.55 1.97
C PHE A 10 -4.53 17.33 1.24
N ALA A 11 -4.55 17.32 -0.09
CA ALA A 11 -4.02 16.22 -0.88
C ALA A 11 -2.55 15.93 -0.56
N SER A 12 -1.72 16.95 -0.33
CA SER A 12 -0.31 16.74 0.06
C SER A 12 -0.12 16.14 1.44
N ALA A 13 -1.06 16.36 2.38
CA ALA A 13 -1.03 15.70 3.69
C ALA A 13 -1.38 14.19 3.60
N PHE A 14 -2.01 13.77 2.50
CA PHE A 14 -2.30 12.37 2.18
C PHE A 14 -1.37 11.79 1.11
N ASN A 15 -0.41 12.58 0.60
CA ASN A 15 0.57 12.09 -0.35
C ASN A 15 1.58 11.19 0.36
N GLN A 16 1.90 10.09 -0.30
CA GLN A 16 2.68 8.99 0.24
C GLN A 16 4.18 9.11 -0.09
N ASP A 17 4.74 10.31 0.03
CA ASP A 17 6.15 10.57 -0.32
C ASP A 17 7.15 9.96 0.70
N GLN A 18 6.65 9.46 1.83
CA GLN A 18 7.42 8.80 2.91
C GLN A 18 6.97 7.35 3.15
N ARG A 19 6.72 6.55 2.11
CA ARG A 19 6.44 5.11 2.34
C ARG A 19 7.70 4.39 2.83
N LEU A 20 7.61 3.77 4.00
CA LEU A 20 8.63 2.85 4.50
C LEU A 20 8.58 1.48 3.79
N LEU A 21 7.46 1.16 3.14
CA LEU A 21 7.20 -0.14 2.52
C LEU A 21 6.73 0.05 1.08
N THR A 22 7.38 -0.65 0.16
CA THR A 22 6.99 -0.73 -1.26
C THR A 22 6.53 -2.15 -1.55
N LEU A 23 5.40 -2.30 -2.26
CA LEU A 23 4.84 -3.58 -2.65
C LEU A 23 4.91 -3.73 -4.16
N GLU A 24 5.54 -4.82 -4.61
CA GLU A 24 5.57 -5.23 -6.00
C GLU A 24 4.98 -6.65 -6.10
N LEU A 25 3.90 -6.81 -6.85
CA LEU A 25 3.19 -8.08 -7.02
C LEU A 25 3.38 -8.62 -8.44
N GLY A 26 4.42 -9.43 -8.63
CA GLY A 26 4.69 -10.13 -9.88
C GLY A 26 4.83 -9.20 -11.09
N SER A 27 4.70 -9.77 -12.30
CA SER A 27 4.99 -9.08 -13.57
C SER A 27 3.79 -8.43 -14.27
N GLY A 28 2.72 -8.06 -13.55
CA GLY A 28 1.78 -7.05 -14.06
C GLY A 28 0.29 -7.40 -14.08
N GLN A 29 -0.34 -7.51 -12.92
CA GLN A 29 -1.81 -7.43 -12.83
C GLN A 29 -2.28 -6.48 -11.73
N VAL A 30 -1.54 -6.34 -10.63
CA VAL A 30 -1.79 -5.28 -9.65
C VAL A 30 -0.89 -4.11 -9.98
N ALA A 31 -1.48 -3.03 -10.47
CA ALA A 31 -0.73 -1.81 -10.75
C ALA A 31 -0.10 -1.30 -9.44
N ALA A 32 1.11 -0.77 -9.52
CA ALA A 32 1.67 0.04 -8.44
C ALA A 32 0.60 1.09 -8.07
N GLU A 33 0.31 1.23 -6.77
CA GLU A 33 -0.72 2.12 -6.19
C GLU A 33 -2.15 1.59 -6.09
N GLN A 34 -2.51 0.43 -6.68
CA GLN A 34 -3.81 -0.20 -6.39
C GLN A 34 -3.87 -0.76 -4.96
N LEU A 35 -2.79 -1.36 -4.49
CA LEU A 35 -2.64 -1.84 -3.12
C LEU A 35 -1.56 -1.01 -2.42
N LEU A 36 -1.97 -0.32 -1.35
CA LEU A 36 -1.12 0.53 -0.54
C LEU A 36 -0.74 -0.21 0.74
N PRO A 37 0.55 -0.57 0.94
CA PRO A 37 1.00 -1.24 2.15
C PRO A 37 0.73 -0.40 3.39
N GLN A 38 0.04 -0.98 4.37
CA GLN A 38 -0.24 -0.35 5.66
C GLN A 38 0.62 -0.92 6.78
N SER A 39 0.70 -2.26 6.86
CA SER A 39 1.49 -2.94 7.88
C SER A 39 1.96 -4.31 7.40
N LEU A 40 3.11 -4.75 7.90
CA LEU A 40 3.70 -6.05 7.64
C LEU A 40 4.02 -6.70 8.99
N ASN A 41 3.52 -7.90 9.22
CA ASN A 41 3.89 -8.73 10.37
C ASN A 41 4.56 -10.02 9.89
N GLY A 42 5.62 -10.45 10.55
CA GLY A 42 6.43 -11.61 10.15
C GLY A 42 6.64 -12.59 11.30
N GLU A 43 6.51 -13.88 10.99
CA GLU A 43 6.84 -14.99 11.87
C GLU A 43 7.92 -15.85 11.21
N GLU A 44 9.03 -16.06 11.92
CA GLU A 44 10.18 -16.83 11.44
C GLU A 44 10.70 -17.75 12.55
N GLY A 45 11.25 -18.91 12.18
CA GLY A 45 11.80 -19.88 13.12
C GLY A 45 12.75 -20.88 12.45
N VAL A 46 13.66 -21.44 13.24
CA VAL A 46 14.61 -22.44 12.75
C VAL A 46 13.85 -23.70 12.32
N SER A 47 14.08 -24.16 11.09
CA SER A 47 13.40 -25.32 10.50
C SER A 47 11.87 -25.17 10.43
N GLN A 48 11.36 -23.94 10.39
CA GLN A 48 9.95 -23.63 10.20
C GLN A 48 9.78 -22.78 8.93
N ALA A 49 8.61 -22.85 8.31
CA ALA A 49 8.29 -21.97 7.20
C ALA A 49 8.14 -20.54 7.71
N TYR A 50 8.70 -19.58 6.99
CA TYR A 50 8.44 -18.17 7.26
C TYR A 50 7.01 -17.83 6.82
N ARG A 51 6.38 -16.92 7.55
CA ARG A 51 5.07 -16.40 7.19
C ARG A 51 5.03 -14.91 7.41
N TYR A 52 4.57 -14.20 6.37
CA TYR A 52 4.31 -12.77 6.45
C TYR A 52 2.84 -12.49 6.20
N GLN A 53 2.28 -11.59 7.00
CA GLN A 53 0.95 -11.03 6.81
C GLN A 53 1.10 -9.56 6.44
N LEU A 54 0.75 -9.24 5.20
CA LEU A 54 0.72 -7.87 4.68
C LEU A 54 -0.73 -7.37 4.69
N THR A 55 -0.96 -6.24 5.37
CA THR A 55 -2.24 -5.52 5.33
C THR A 55 -2.12 -4.36 4.34
N CYS A 56 -3.05 -4.30 3.38
CA CYS A 56 -3.09 -3.26 2.35
C CYS A 56 -4.40 -2.47 2.40
N LEU A 57 -4.31 -1.20 2.05
CA LEU A 57 -5.45 -0.33 1.78
C LEU A 57 -5.61 -0.18 0.28
N SER A 58 -6.85 -0.12 -0.20
CA SER A 58 -7.17 0.15 -1.59
C SER A 58 -8.39 1.06 -1.67
N PRO A 59 -8.40 2.07 -2.56
CA PRO A 59 -9.60 2.80 -2.90
C PRO A 59 -10.55 2.00 -3.81
N ASP A 60 -10.04 0.96 -4.48
CA ASP A 60 -10.82 0.04 -5.31
C ASP A 60 -11.31 -1.15 -4.50
N GLY A 61 -12.63 -1.36 -4.48
CA GLY A 61 -13.30 -2.47 -3.80
C GLY A 61 -13.46 -3.73 -4.66
N ALA A 62 -13.11 -3.67 -5.96
CA ALA A 62 -13.28 -4.76 -6.92
C ALA A 62 -11.93 -5.38 -7.34
N ILE A 63 -11.01 -5.54 -6.39
CA ILE A 63 -9.70 -6.16 -6.66
C ILE A 63 -9.91 -7.66 -6.92
N GLU A 64 -9.62 -8.10 -8.14
CA GLU A 64 -9.63 -9.52 -8.47
C GLU A 64 -8.50 -10.27 -7.73
N LEU A 65 -8.88 -11.22 -6.89
CA LEU A 65 -7.98 -12.17 -6.25
C LEU A 65 -7.91 -13.42 -7.14
N LYS A 66 -7.17 -13.35 -8.25
CA LYS A 66 -6.96 -14.51 -9.14
C LYS A 66 -6.25 -15.65 -8.42
#